data_AF-F3B5W8-F1
#
_entry.id   AF-F3B5W8-F1
#
_cell.length_a   1.000
_cell.length_b   1.000
_cell.length_c   1.000
_cell.angle_alpha   90.00
_cell.angle_beta   90.00
_cell.angle_gamma   90.00
#
_symmetry.space_group_name_H-M   'P 1'
#
loop_
_entity.id
_entity.type
_entity.pdbx_description
1 polymer ?
#
loop_
_entity_poly.entity_id
_entity_poly.type
_entity_poly.pdbx_seq_one_letter_code
_entity_poly.pdbx_strand_id
1 'polypeptide(L)'
;MNVNEILNGISKIYWKKMWKYISDNEISPKDVNCLILNPESIIFYFGEKYIAIEYCGNQFLSKISNEHSTVVKVRDYTKEHLTNKQFLDKIIGFEYDGTSSVHFSVTSGMYEDLVVPTNKGIEKLLDLKWNFEAQSSIMGINTNGLDIADNQFVRLINCRFFDEHNGDLKTRIIKWIDFIPCVYEEPKEGDFDIINVDIKIFDRLWKSDLKYKYPRPNDFKYAKLPQINKFIEIFSDSKYSEPEITGFLAEEENKFILRMAFMGTDIYNEVICKWQSEKKEDLRPDFFVKRANGYADIVEFKLQNVRSKTIVGRANREHFSSEINTYIAQTRKYCVYFDDPNNRNWFEREYGYKVYKPRRYLVIGRRNDFASDEWVEIKSDYSDLELITYDDLVDTVMSQFYG
;
A
#
# COMPACT_ATOMS: atom_id res chain seq x y z
N MET A 1 -4.58 -28.12 5.67
CA MET A 1 -5.85 -27.37 5.46
C MET A 1 -5.66 -26.49 4.24
N ASN A 2 -6.61 -26.43 3.30
CA ASN A 2 -6.53 -25.47 2.18
C ASN A 2 -7.17 -24.12 2.56
N VAL A 3 -6.89 -23.04 1.81
CA VAL A 3 -7.38 -21.68 2.13
C VAL A 3 -8.91 -21.62 2.24
N ASN A 4 -9.64 -22.38 1.43
CA ASN A 4 -11.10 -22.42 1.48
C ASN A 4 -11.61 -23.02 2.80
N GLU A 5 -10.93 -24.03 3.35
CA GLU A 5 -11.28 -24.61 4.64
C GLU A 5 -11.08 -23.61 5.80
N ILE A 6 -9.97 -22.84 5.78
CA ILE A 6 -9.71 -21.79 6.77
C ILE A 6 -10.80 -20.70 6.67
N LEU A 7 -11.08 -20.22 5.46
CA LEU A 7 -12.13 -19.23 5.20
C LEU A 7 -13.51 -19.70 5.68
N ASN A 8 -13.87 -20.95 5.37
CA ASN A 8 -15.14 -21.52 5.82
C ASN A 8 -15.21 -21.63 7.35
N GLY A 9 -14.10 -22.03 7.98
CA GLY A 9 -13.97 -22.08 9.43
C GLY A 9 -14.18 -20.71 10.07
N ILE A 10 -13.44 -19.70 9.63
CA ILE A 10 -13.53 -18.31 10.14
C ILE A 10 -14.93 -17.76 9.88
N SER A 11 -15.47 -17.94 8.66
CA SER A 11 -16.82 -17.48 8.31
C SER A 11 -17.87 -17.97 9.29
N LYS A 12 -17.81 -19.24 9.69
CA LYS A 12 -18.79 -19.85 10.61
C LYS A 12 -18.74 -19.26 12.02
N ILE A 13 -17.56 -18.98 12.55
CA ILE A 13 -17.37 -18.57 13.95
C ILE A 13 -17.20 -17.06 14.14
N TYR A 14 -16.94 -16.33 13.06
CA TYR A 14 -16.57 -14.91 13.10
C TYR A 14 -17.52 -14.07 12.25
N TRP A 15 -17.37 -14.05 10.93
CA TRP A 15 -18.14 -13.15 10.05
C TRP A 15 -19.65 -13.43 10.10
N LYS A 16 -20.10 -14.68 10.05
CA LYS A 16 -21.55 -14.99 10.14
C LYS A 16 -22.13 -14.60 11.49
N LYS A 17 -21.36 -14.70 12.59
CA LYS A 17 -21.79 -14.23 13.90
C LYS A 17 -21.96 -12.72 13.91
N MET A 18 -21.01 -11.98 13.34
CA MET A 18 -21.09 -10.52 13.21
C MET A 18 -22.33 -10.11 12.40
N TRP A 19 -22.51 -10.67 11.20
CA TRP A 19 -23.65 -10.39 10.33
C TRP A 19 -24.99 -10.70 11.01
N LYS A 20 -25.08 -11.86 11.67
CA LYS A 20 -26.27 -12.22 12.45
C LYS A 20 -26.53 -11.21 13.57
N TYR A 21 -25.50 -10.82 14.31
CA TYR A 21 -25.66 -9.84 15.40
C TYR A 21 -26.10 -8.47 14.89
N ILE A 22 -25.56 -8.00 13.75
CA ILE A 22 -26.01 -6.76 13.11
C ILE A 22 -27.48 -6.85 12.73
N SER A 23 -27.89 -7.94 12.08
CA SER A 23 -29.27 -8.14 11.62
C SER A 23 -30.25 -8.28 12.79
N ASP A 24 -29.91 -9.08 13.81
CA ASP A 24 -30.78 -9.35 14.96
C ASP A 24 -30.99 -8.10 15.85
N ASN A 25 -30.09 -7.10 15.77
CA ASN A 25 -30.12 -5.90 16.61
C ASN A 25 -30.26 -4.59 15.82
N GLU A 26 -30.54 -4.67 14.51
CA GLU A 26 -30.72 -3.51 13.61
C GLU A 26 -29.58 -2.47 13.70
N ILE A 27 -28.33 -2.94 13.83
CA ILE A 27 -27.18 -2.06 14.03
C ILE A 27 -26.83 -1.33 12.74
N SER A 28 -26.68 -0.02 12.82
CA SER A 28 -26.24 0.81 11.68
C SER A 28 -24.82 0.44 11.25
N PRO A 29 -24.54 0.32 9.93
CA PRO A 29 -23.19 0.11 9.40
C PRO A 29 -22.18 1.15 9.87
N LYS A 30 -22.62 2.37 10.16
CA LYS A 30 -21.75 3.45 10.68
C LYS A 30 -21.19 3.14 12.07
N ASP A 31 -21.83 2.27 12.82
CA ASP A 31 -21.50 1.94 14.21
C ASP A 31 -20.69 0.66 14.35
N VAL A 32 -20.34 0.02 13.23
CA VAL A 32 -19.50 -1.19 13.19
C VAL A 32 -18.22 -1.01 12.37
N ASN A 33 -17.29 -1.96 12.48
CA ASN A 33 -16.08 -2.03 11.69
C ASN A 33 -16.39 -2.67 10.32
N CYS A 34 -16.65 -1.82 9.32
CA CYS A 34 -16.98 -2.27 7.97
C CYS A 34 -15.81 -2.93 7.22
N LEU A 35 -14.55 -2.66 7.60
CA LEU A 35 -13.38 -3.24 6.94
C LEU A 35 -13.39 -4.78 7.04
N ILE A 36 -13.77 -5.32 8.20
CA ILE A 36 -13.78 -6.78 8.44
C ILE A 36 -14.98 -7.44 7.76
N LEU A 37 -16.09 -6.73 7.62
CA LEU A 37 -17.33 -7.24 7.03
C LEU A 37 -17.31 -7.22 5.50
N ASN A 38 -16.73 -6.17 4.92
CA ASN A 38 -16.67 -5.90 3.49
C ASN A 38 -15.24 -5.50 3.06
N PRO A 39 -14.22 -6.35 3.29
CA PRO A 39 -12.88 -6.06 2.82
C PRO A 39 -12.84 -6.12 1.30
N GLU A 40 -12.13 -5.18 0.67
CA GLU A 40 -11.86 -5.23 -0.78
C GLU A 40 -11.07 -6.50 -1.12
N SER A 41 -10.12 -6.85 -0.25
CA SER A 41 -9.36 -8.08 -0.36
C SER A 41 -8.89 -8.61 0.97
N ILE A 42 -8.67 -9.93 1.02
CA ILE A 42 -8.04 -10.62 2.14
C ILE A 42 -6.78 -11.30 1.61
N ILE A 43 -5.65 -11.10 2.29
CA ILE A 43 -4.38 -11.72 1.93
C ILE A 43 -4.03 -12.73 3.01
N PHE A 44 -3.78 -13.97 2.59
CA PHE A 44 -3.19 -15.00 3.42
C PHE A 44 -1.69 -15.06 3.15
N TYR A 45 -0.90 -14.89 4.20
CA TYR A 45 0.54 -15.12 4.17
C TYR A 45 0.81 -16.41 4.94
N PHE A 46 1.35 -17.42 4.26
CA PHE A 46 1.72 -18.69 4.87
C PHE A 46 3.21 -18.68 5.18
N GLY A 47 3.56 -18.89 6.45
CA GLY A 47 4.92 -19.20 6.89
C GLY A 47 4.92 -20.51 7.68
N GLU A 48 6.10 -20.97 8.09
CA GLU A 48 6.23 -22.23 8.83
C GLU A 48 5.57 -22.19 10.22
N LYS A 49 5.68 -21.03 10.88
CA LYS A 49 5.23 -20.82 12.26
C LYS A 49 3.91 -20.04 12.37
N TYR A 50 3.57 -19.29 11.33
CA TYR A 50 2.43 -18.37 11.34
C TYR A 50 1.67 -18.39 10.02
N ILE A 51 0.35 -18.30 10.12
CA ILE A 51 -0.50 -17.80 9.03
C ILE A 51 -0.87 -16.36 9.40
N ALA A 52 -0.53 -15.41 8.53
CA ALA A 52 -0.99 -14.04 8.66
C ALA A 52 -2.22 -13.79 7.77
N ILE A 53 -3.27 -13.17 8.31
CA ILE A 53 -4.49 -12.81 7.58
C ILE A 53 -4.65 -11.30 7.61
N GLU A 54 -4.43 -10.64 6.47
CA GLU A 54 -4.59 -9.18 6.34
C GLU A 54 -5.91 -8.83 5.68
N TYR A 55 -6.62 -7.86 6.25
CA TYR A 55 -7.82 -7.26 5.67
C TYR A 55 -7.47 -5.93 5.03
N CYS A 56 -7.68 -5.82 3.71
CA CYS A 56 -7.39 -4.63 2.93
C CYS A 56 -8.67 -3.95 2.45
N GLY A 57 -8.65 -2.62 2.42
CA GLY A 57 -9.76 -1.79 1.96
C GLY A 57 -9.87 -0.48 2.74
N ASN A 58 -10.96 0.25 2.55
CA ASN A 58 -11.21 1.49 3.28
C ASN A 58 -11.77 1.22 4.70
N GLN A 59 -11.02 1.61 5.72
CA GLN A 59 -11.37 1.43 7.13
C GLN A 59 -12.50 2.38 7.62
N PHE A 60 -12.81 3.41 6.85
CA PHE A 60 -13.88 4.38 7.13
C PHE A 60 -15.15 4.12 6.31
N LEU A 61 -15.28 2.95 5.70
CA LEU A 61 -16.51 2.54 5.04
C LEU A 61 -17.69 2.71 5.99
N SER A 62 -18.73 3.39 5.50
CA SER A 62 -19.96 3.68 6.24
C SER A 62 -21.16 2.89 5.71
N LYS A 63 -20.90 1.97 4.77
CA LYS A 63 -21.88 1.10 4.11
C LYS A 63 -21.31 -0.31 4.05
N ILE A 64 -22.18 -1.29 4.24
CA ILE A 64 -21.91 -2.71 4.09
C ILE A 64 -22.85 -3.28 3.03
N SER A 65 -22.38 -4.23 2.23
CA SER A 65 -23.17 -4.89 1.19
C SER A 65 -23.12 -6.40 1.38
N ASN A 66 -24.28 -7.05 1.29
CA ASN A 66 -24.38 -8.51 1.35
C ASN A 66 -23.91 -9.18 0.04
N GLU A 67 -23.83 -8.43 -1.05
CA GLU A 67 -23.43 -8.93 -2.39
C GLU A 67 -21.97 -8.58 -2.73
N HIS A 68 -21.17 -8.27 -1.72
CA HIS A 68 -19.78 -7.85 -1.91
C HIS A 68 -18.88 -9.02 -2.27
N SER A 69 -18.17 -8.91 -3.39
CA SER A 69 -17.11 -9.84 -3.76
C SER A 69 -15.79 -9.41 -3.13
N THR A 70 -15.21 -10.25 -2.27
CA THR A 70 -13.87 -10.06 -1.73
C THR A 70 -12.85 -10.84 -2.55
N VAL A 71 -11.77 -10.16 -2.97
CA VAL A 71 -10.65 -10.83 -3.63
C VAL A 71 -9.78 -11.51 -2.57
N VAL A 72 -9.57 -12.82 -2.69
CA VAL A 72 -8.66 -13.57 -1.82
C VAL A 72 -7.34 -13.78 -2.53
N LYS A 73 -6.23 -13.38 -1.88
CA LYS A 73 -4.87 -13.65 -2.37
C LYS A 73 -4.10 -14.49 -1.37
N VAL A 74 -3.15 -15.25 -1.88
CA VAL A 74 -2.31 -16.17 -1.12
C VAL A 74 -0.86 -15.86 -1.45
N ARG A 75 -0.05 -15.68 -0.42
CA ARG A 75 1.41 -15.58 -0.50
C ARG A 75 1.97 -16.70 0.36
N ASP A 76 2.77 -17.56 -0.24
CA ASP A 76 3.31 -18.74 0.43
C ASP A 76 4.82 -18.61 0.57
N TYR A 77 5.26 -18.48 1.82
CA TYR A 77 6.66 -18.35 2.24
C TYR A 77 7.09 -19.57 3.09
N THR A 78 6.29 -20.65 3.12
CA THR A 78 6.55 -21.85 3.95
C THR A 78 7.87 -22.54 3.63
N LYS A 79 8.33 -22.47 2.38
CA LYS A 79 9.57 -23.15 1.92
C LYS A 79 10.82 -22.26 1.98
N GLU A 80 10.67 -21.05 2.52
CA GLU A 80 11.76 -20.08 2.56
C GLU A 80 12.53 -20.09 3.89
N HIS A 81 12.10 -20.91 4.87
CA HIS A 81 12.76 -21.06 6.18
C HIS A 81 13.02 -19.71 6.89
N LEU A 82 12.04 -18.79 6.80
CA LEU A 82 12.16 -17.44 7.34
C LEU A 82 12.07 -17.42 8.87
N THR A 83 12.87 -16.58 9.52
CA THR A 83 12.62 -16.16 10.91
C THR A 83 11.32 -15.34 11.01
N ASN A 84 10.75 -15.23 12.21
CA ASN A 84 9.51 -14.45 12.43
C ASN A 84 9.66 -12.99 11.98
N LYS A 85 10.81 -12.38 12.28
CA LYS A 85 11.18 -11.05 11.77
C LYS A 85 11.20 -10.99 10.25
N GLN A 86 11.91 -11.91 9.58
CA GLN A 86 12.00 -11.90 8.12
C GLN A 86 10.63 -12.09 7.45
N PHE A 87 9.79 -12.97 8.01
CA PHE A 87 8.41 -13.15 7.55
C PHE A 87 7.61 -11.85 7.65
N LEU A 88 7.80 -11.09 8.74
CA LEU A 88 7.14 -9.80 8.92
C LEU A 88 7.69 -8.70 7.99
N ASP A 89 9.02 -8.63 7.82
CA ASP A 89 9.68 -7.70 6.90
C ASP A 89 9.15 -7.90 5.47
N LYS A 90 8.94 -9.15 5.03
CA LYS A 90 8.29 -9.45 3.74
C LYS A 90 6.85 -8.94 3.63
N ILE A 91 6.07 -9.03 4.72
CA ILE A 91 4.69 -8.54 4.75
C ILE A 91 4.65 -7.00 4.72
N ILE A 92 5.60 -6.35 5.42
CA ILE A 92 5.73 -4.89 5.47
C ILE A 92 6.25 -4.37 4.13
N GLY A 93 7.22 -5.05 3.52
CA GLY A 93 7.84 -4.70 2.25
C GLY A 93 9.10 -3.82 2.39
N PHE A 94 9.67 -3.70 3.59
CA PHE A 94 10.94 -3.00 3.84
C PHE A 94 11.83 -3.86 4.73
N GLU A 95 13.14 -3.79 4.52
CA GLU A 95 14.13 -4.38 5.42
C GLU A 95 14.63 -3.33 6.41
N TYR A 96 14.63 -3.67 7.70
CA TYR A 96 15.18 -2.79 8.72
C TYR A 96 16.71 -2.85 8.71
N ASP A 97 17.34 -1.69 8.54
CA ASP A 97 18.79 -1.50 8.49
C ASP A 97 19.38 -1.02 9.83
N GLY A 98 18.64 -1.23 10.93
CA GLY A 98 19.04 -0.85 12.27
C GLY A 98 20.34 -1.55 12.69
N THR A 99 21.33 -0.78 13.12
CA THR A 99 22.58 -1.30 13.68
C THR A 99 22.42 -1.77 15.13
N SER A 100 21.27 -1.50 15.76
CA SER A 100 20.93 -2.00 17.08
C SER A 100 20.49 -3.47 16.99
N SER A 101 20.85 -4.28 17.99
CA SER A 101 20.27 -5.62 18.18
C SER A 101 18.90 -5.58 18.87
N VAL A 102 18.28 -4.39 18.96
CA VAL A 102 17.03 -4.19 19.69
C VAL A 102 15.87 -4.36 18.72
N HIS A 103 15.11 -5.42 18.92
CA HIS A 103 13.84 -5.64 18.23
C HIS A 103 12.69 -5.17 19.10
N PHE A 104 11.65 -4.63 18.47
CA PHE A 104 10.40 -4.37 19.18
C PHE A 104 9.61 -5.69 19.19
N SER A 105 9.75 -6.44 20.29
CA SER A 105 9.08 -7.73 20.45
C SER A 105 7.57 -7.53 20.66
N VAL A 106 6.77 -8.05 19.75
CA VAL A 106 5.31 -8.14 19.88
C VAL A 106 4.95 -9.53 20.42
N THR A 107 4.36 -9.53 21.60
CA THR A 107 3.89 -10.71 22.35
C THR A 107 2.38 -10.87 22.21
N SER A 108 1.79 -11.89 22.82
CA SER A 108 0.37 -12.18 22.65
C SER A 108 -0.51 -10.99 23.02
N GLY A 109 -1.28 -10.50 22.06
CA GLY A 109 -2.13 -9.33 22.25
C GLY A 109 -2.46 -8.58 20.97
N MET A 110 -3.05 -7.40 21.19
CA MET A 110 -3.39 -6.43 20.15
C MET A 110 -2.47 -5.23 20.30
N TYR A 111 -1.86 -4.83 19.18
CA TYR A 111 -1.06 -3.62 19.09
C TYR A 111 -1.74 -2.66 18.14
N GLU A 112 -2.11 -1.50 18.68
CA GLU A 112 -2.80 -0.44 17.95
C GLU A 112 -1.87 0.75 17.77
N ASP A 113 -1.95 1.39 16.60
CA ASP A 113 -1.24 2.65 16.31
C ASP A 113 0.28 2.58 16.56
N LEU A 114 0.90 1.44 16.26
CA LEU A 114 2.36 1.35 16.25
C LEU A 114 2.92 2.18 15.09
N VAL A 115 4.00 2.92 15.36
CA VAL A 115 4.79 3.63 14.36
C VAL A 115 6.22 3.12 14.43
N VAL A 116 6.64 2.39 13.40
CA VAL A 116 7.95 1.71 13.39
C VAL A 116 8.71 2.08 12.10
N PRO A 117 9.39 3.24 12.07
CA PRO A 117 10.23 3.63 10.95
C PRO A 117 11.58 2.88 10.95
N THR A 118 12.18 2.70 9.77
CA THR A 118 13.62 2.43 9.64
C THR A 118 14.43 3.67 10.04
N ASN A 119 15.76 3.57 10.12
CA ASN A 119 16.60 4.74 10.41
C ASN A 119 16.50 5.82 9.32
N LYS A 120 16.49 5.41 8.05
CA LYS A 120 16.28 6.36 6.94
C LYS A 120 14.86 6.89 6.90
N GLY A 121 13.88 6.05 7.24
CA GLY A 121 12.49 6.44 7.38
C GLY A 121 12.30 7.55 8.41
N ILE A 122 12.91 7.46 9.60
CA ILE A 122 12.78 8.50 10.63
C ILE A 122 13.46 9.81 10.22
N GLU A 123 14.64 9.76 9.60
CA GLU A 123 15.29 10.95 9.04
C GLU A 123 14.38 11.64 8.03
N LYS A 124 13.76 10.86 7.14
CA LYS A 124 12.84 11.40 6.14
C LYS A 124 11.58 11.99 6.75
N LEU A 125 11.01 11.39 7.78
CA LEU A 125 9.86 11.94 8.51
C LEU A 125 10.21 13.29 9.17
N LEU A 126 11.42 13.44 9.71
CA LEU A 126 11.91 14.69 10.29
C LEU A 126 12.09 15.78 9.23
N ASP A 127 12.67 15.44 8.07
CA ASP A 127 12.79 16.36 6.92
C ASP A 127 11.42 16.86 6.45
N LEU A 128 10.42 15.98 6.49
CA LEU A 128 9.03 16.27 6.17
C LEU A 128 8.28 17.05 7.25
N LYS A 129 8.92 17.30 8.40
CA LYS A 129 8.31 17.92 9.59
C LYS A 129 7.03 17.22 10.02
N TRP A 130 7.06 15.88 9.99
CA TRP A 130 5.98 15.04 10.47
C TRP A 130 5.58 15.44 11.90
N ASN A 131 4.30 15.61 12.15
CA ASN A 131 3.75 15.96 13.45
C ASN A 131 3.48 14.69 14.29
N PHE A 132 4.51 14.28 15.02
CA PHE A 132 4.45 13.13 15.92
C PHE A 132 3.47 13.29 17.10
N GLU A 133 2.93 14.49 17.33
CA GLU A 133 1.97 14.77 18.41
C GLU A 133 0.50 14.68 17.95
N ALA A 134 0.25 14.51 16.64
CA ALA A 134 -1.11 14.57 16.10
C ALA A 134 -2.01 13.40 16.53
N GLN A 135 -1.42 12.28 16.94
CA GLN A 135 -2.15 11.11 17.42
C GLN A 135 -1.34 10.41 18.52
N SER A 136 -2.01 9.87 19.53
CA SER A 136 -1.38 8.93 20.46
C SER A 136 -0.94 7.68 19.70
N SER A 137 0.37 7.43 19.66
CA SER A 137 0.98 6.26 19.01
C SER A 137 2.10 5.70 19.87
N ILE A 138 2.36 4.40 19.76
CA ILE A 138 3.56 3.79 20.33
C ILE A 138 4.63 3.76 19.24
N MET A 139 5.78 4.40 19.47
CA MET A 139 6.83 4.55 18.47
C MET A 139 8.06 3.72 18.78
N GLY A 140 8.51 2.91 17.81
CA GLY A 140 9.78 2.19 17.86
C GLY A 140 10.86 3.01 17.15
N ILE A 141 11.76 3.65 17.90
CA ILE A 141 12.89 4.41 17.35
C ILE A 141 14.17 3.60 17.53
N ASN A 142 15.03 3.59 16.51
CA ASN A 142 16.30 2.83 16.51
C ASN A 142 16.08 1.33 16.79
N THR A 143 14.93 0.82 16.36
CA THR A 143 14.57 -0.60 16.44
C THR A 143 14.95 -1.28 15.13
N ASN A 144 15.49 -2.49 15.21
CA ASN A 144 15.68 -3.35 14.06
C ASN A 144 14.37 -4.10 13.75
N GLY A 145 13.30 -3.36 13.50
CA GLY A 145 11.98 -3.86 13.17
C GLY A 145 11.19 -4.47 14.32
N LEU A 146 10.07 -5.08 13.95
CA LEU A 146 9.16 -5.84 14.82
C LEU A 146 9.53 -7.32 14.79
N ASP A 147 9.40 -8.02 15.93
CA ASP A 147 9.60 -9.46 16.00
C ASP A 147 8.47 -10.13 16.80
N ILE A 148 7.83 -11.15 16.22
CA ILE A 148 6.70 -11.84 16.83
C ILE A 148 7.24 -12.94 17.73
N ALA A 149 6.87 -12.92 19.02
CA ALA A 149 7.22 -13.99 19.94
C ALA A 149 6.61 -15.32 19.50
N ASP A 150 7.35 -16.43 19.61
CA ASP A 150 6.92 -17.74 19.13
C ASP A 150 5.60 -18.24 19.76
N ASN A 151 4.78 -18.91 18.94
CA ASN A 151 3.53 -19.57 19.34
C ASN A 151 2.49 -18.64 20.01
N GLN A 152 2.44 -17.37 19.61
CA GLN A 152 1.51 -16.38 20.17
C GLN A 152 0.65 -15.74 19.09
N PHE A 153 -0.65 -15.66 19.33
CA PHE A 153 -1.53 -14.84 18.50
C PHE A 153 -1.19 -13.36 18.71
N VAL A 154 -0.91 -12.66 17.61
CA VAL A 154 -0.63 -11.23 17.59
C VAL A 154 -1.53 -10.57 16.55
N ARG A 155 -2.12 -9.44 16.92
CA ARG A 155 -2.89 -8.60 16.00
C ARG A 155 -2.25 -7.22 15.91
N LEU A 156 -2.07 -6.73 14.69
CA LEU A 156 -1.66 -5.34 14.44
C LEU A 156 -2.83 -4.57 13.82
N ILE A 157 -3.18 -3.42 14.40
CA ILE A 157 -4.30 -2.58 13.95
C ILE A 157 -3.79 -1.15 13.76
N ASN A 158 -4.03 -0.60 12.57
CA ASN A 158 -3.64 0.77 12.22
C ASN A 158 -2.12 1.07 12.42
N CYS A 159 -1.27 0.08 12.21
CA CYS A 159 0.17 0.21 12.38
C CYS A 159 0.82 0.81 11.12
N ARG A 160 1.78 1.71 11.31
CA ARG A 160 2.44 2.48 10.25
C ARG A 160 3.93 2.18 10.26
N PHE A 161 4.45 1.86 9.08
CA PHE A 161 5.84 1.54 8.83
C PHE A 161 6.36 2.51 7.79
N PHE A 162 7.57 3.01 8.02
CA PHE A 162 8.17 4.02 7.17
C PHE A 162 9.58 3.64 6.81
N ASP A 163 9.93 3.84 5.56
CA ASP A 163 11.29 3.74 5.07
C ASP A 163 11.57 4.92 4.13
N GLU A 164 12.80 5.05 3.69
CA GLU A 164 13.18 6.01 2.66
C GLU A 164 13.90 5.24 1.55
N HIS A 165 13.47 5.49 0.32
CA HIS A 165 14.16 4.97 -0.84
C HIS A 165 14.26 6.02 -1.94
N ASN A 166 15.49 6.23 -2.41
CA ASN A 166 15.89 7.24 -3.40
C ASN A 166 15.46 8.66 -3.03
N GLY A 167 15.42 9.06 -1.77
CA GLY A 167 14.99 10.36 -1.28
C GLY A 167 13.48 10.54 -1.17
N ASP A 168 12.66 9.51 -1.42
CA ASP A 168 11.20 9.56 -1.25
C ASP A 168 10.78 8.69 -0.06
N LEU A 169 9.82 9.18 0.73
CA LEU A 169 9.26 8.44 1.86
C LEU A 169 8.47 7.23 1.34
N LYS A 170 8.80 6.04 1.83
CA LYS A 170 7.99 4.84 1.66
C LYS A 170 7.12 4.67 2.89
N THR A 171 5.84 4.42 2.64
CA THR A 171 4.84 4.25 3.69
C THR A 171 4.13 2.93 3.49
N ARG A 172 3.99 2.16 4.57
CA ARG A 172 3.11 1.01 4.65
C ARG A 172 2.19 1.16 5.84
N ILE A 173 0.87 1.12 5.61
CA ILE A 173 -0.11 1.08 6.68
C ILE A 173 -0.75 -0.31 6.70
N ILE A 174 -0.60 -1.01 7.83
CA ILE A 174 -1.35 -2.23 8.12
C ILE A 174 -2.61 -1.83 8.88
N LYS A 175 -3.76 -1.90 8.20
CA LYS A 175 -5.06 -1.52 8.78
C LYS A 175 -5.55 -2.57 9.76
N TRP A 176 -5.39 -3.84 9.41
CA TRP A 176 -5.73 -4.99 10.26
C TRP A 176 -5.03 -6.24 9.74
N ILE A 177 -4.18 -6.85 10.56
CA ILE A 177 -3.59 -8.17 10.27
C ILE A 177 -3.56 -9.04 11.53
N ASP A 178 -3.83 -10.31 11.33
CA ASP A 178 -3.85 -11.34 12.36
C ASP A 178 -2.75 -12.36 12.11
N PHE A 179 -1.80 -12.50 13.04
CA PHE A 179 -0.79 -13.55 13.04
C PHE A 179 -1.27 -14.70 13.92
N ILE A 180 -1.57 -15.84 13.30
CA ILE A 180 -2.12 -17.01 13.96
C ILE A 180 -1.03 -18.09 13.97
N PRO A 181 -0.61 -18.59 15.15
CA PRO A 181 0.32 -19.69 15.23
C PRO A 181 -0.18 -20.90 14.44
N CYS A 182 0.72 -21.53 13.69
CA CYS A 182 0.44 -22.78 12.99
C CYS A 182 1.57 -23.78 13.18
N VAL A 183 1.25 -25.05 12.92
CA VAL A 183 2.22 -26.14 12.83
C VAL A 183 2.27 -26.58 11.38
N TYR A 184 3.43 -26.41 10.76
CA TYR A 184 3.75 -26.90 9.42
C TYR A 184 4.44 -28.27 9.51
N GLU A 185 3.89 -29.24 8.79
CA GLU A 185 4.44 -30.59 8.65
C GLU A 185 4.69 -30.87 7.17
N GLU A 186 5.97 -31.08 6.82
CA GLU A 186 6.39 -31.50 5.49
C GLU A 186 6.55 -33.03 5.49
N PRO A 187 5.59 -33.79 4.93
CA PRO A 187 5.67 -35.24 4.87
C PRO A 187 6.74 -35.71 3.87
N LYS A 188 7.09 -37.01 3.92
CA LYS A 188 8.05 -37.60 2.97
C LYS A 188 7.48 -37.62 1.54
N GLU A 189 8.38 -37.66 0.55
CA GLU A 189 8.10 -37.56 -0.90
C GLU A 189 6.78 -38.22 -1.35
N GLY A 190 5.89 -37.42 -1.93
CA GLY A 190 4.65 -37.86 -2.58
C GLY A 190 3.35 -37.39 -1.93
N ASP A 191 3.41 -36.88 -0.69
CA ASP A 191 2.26 -36.38 0.07
C ASP A 191 2.14 -34.85 0.03
N PHE A 192 0.94 -34.34 0.36
CA PHE A 192 0.67 -32.89 0.45
C PHE A 192 1.17 -32.32 1.78
N ASP A 193 1.79 -31.14 1.73
CA ASP A 193 2.17 -30.36 2.92
C ASP A 193 0.95 -30.11 3.83
N ILE A 194 1.11 -30.29 5.14
CA ILE A 194 0.03 -30.15 6.12
C ILE A 194 0.29 -28.94 7.02
N ILE A 195 -0.68 -28.03 7.05
CA ILE A 195 -0.72 -26.92 8.01
C ILE A 195 -1.90 -27.09 8.95
N ASN A 196 -1.60 -27.09 10.24
CA ASN A 196 -2.55 -27.13 11.34
C ASN A 196 -2.61 -25.75 12.03
N VAL A 197 -3.82 -25.19 12.17
CA VAL A 197 -4.04 -23.85 12.74
C VAL A 197 -5.28 -23.85 13.64
N ASP A 198 -5.20 -23.18 14.80
CA ASP A 198 -6.34 -22.98 15.70
C ASP A 198 -6.99 -21.60 15.50
N ILE A 199 -8.15 -21.59 14.85
CA ILE A 199 -8.92 -20.37 14.58
C ILE A 199 -9.92 -20.00 15.69
N LYS A 200 -10.00 -20.74 16.81
CA LYS A 200 -10.97 -20.47 17.90
C LYS A 200 -10.79 -19.10 18.55
N ILE A 201 -9.65 -18.43 18.35
CA ILE A 201 -9.45 -17.05 18.83
C ILE A 201 -10.49 -16.09 18.24
N PHE A 202 -10.87 -16.26 16.97
CA PHE A 202 -11.88 -15.42 16.33
C PHE A 202 -13.26 -15.55 17.00
N ASP A 203 -13.60 -16.74 17.49
CA ASP A 203 -14.86 -16.97 18.21
C ASP A 203 -14.97 -16.13 19.51
N ARG A 204 -13.82 -15.74 20.08
CA ARG A 204 -13.73 -14.91 21.28
C ARG A 204 -13.71 -13.42 20.97
N LEU A 205 -13.14 -13.03 19.83
CA LEU A 205 -12.89 -11.62 19.49
C LEU A 205 -13.98 -10.98 18.62
N TRP A 206 -14.88 -11.76 18.00
CA TRP A 206 -15.84 -11.21 17.02
C TRP A 206 -16.63 -9.99 17.48
N LYS A 207 -17.01 -9.92 18.77
CA LYS A 207 -17.83 -8.81 19.28
C LYS A 207 -17.02 -7.54 19.52
N SER A 208 -15.79 -7.65 20.01
CA SER A 208 -14.89 -6.49 20.16
C SER A 208 -14.52 -5.96 18.79
N ASP A 209 -14.19 -6.86 17.87
CA ASP A 209 -13.68 -6.51 16.55
C ASP A 209 -14.75 -5.83 15.69
N LEU A 210 -16.00 -6.30 15.80
CA LEU A 210 -17.16 -5.67 15.17
C LEU A 210 -17.35 -4.22 15.63
N LYS A 211 -17.03 -3.93 16.90
CA LYS A 211 -17.22 -2.61 17.51
C LYS A 211 -16.00 -1.71 17.39
N TYR A 212 -14.90 -2.22 16.85
CA TYR A 212 -13.68 -1.45 16.71
C TYR A 212 -13.92 -0.19 15.86
N LYS A 213 -13.34 0.93 16.31
CA LYS A 213 -13.44 2.22 15.62
C LYS A 213 -12.05 2.80 15.43
N TYR A 214 -11.70 3.01 14.17
CA TYR A 214 -10.46 3.66 13.82
C TYR A 214 -10.45 5.10 14.32
N PRO A 215 -9.30 5.57 14.83
CA PRO A 215 -9.12 6.97 15.19
C PRO A 215 -9.33 7.83 13.95
N ARG A 216 -10.00 8.97 14.13
CA ARG A 216 -10.26 9.91 13.04
C ARG A 216 -9.32 11.12 13.16
N PRO A 217 -8.81 11.68 12.05
CA PRO A 217 -7.93 12.85 12.06
C PRO A 217 -8.60 14.10 12.67
N ASN A 218 -7.86 15.11 13.14
CA ASN A 218 -8.42 16.38 13.70
C ASN A 218 -9.11 17.29 12.64
N ASP A 219 -9.81 18.35 13.07
CA ASP A 219 -10.75 19.18 12.28
C ASP A 219 -10.27 19.67 10.88
N PHE A 220 -9.04 20.18 10.74
CA PHE A 220 -8.51 20.59 9.43
C PHE A 220 -8.36 19.40 8.46
N LYS A 221 -8.04 18.23 9.04
CA LYS A 221 -7.81 16.97 8.33
C LYS A 221 -9.13 16.26 8.00
N TYR A 222 -10.15 16.44 8.84
CA TYR A 222 -11.54 16.07 8.52
C TYR A 222 -12.05 16.74 7.24
N ALA A 223 -11.62 17.97 6.94
CA ALA A 223 -12.07 18.65 5.71
C ALA A 223 -11.51 18.03 4.42
N LYS A 224 -10.43 17.24 4.51
CA LYS A 224 -9.77 16.57 3.37
C LYS A 224 -10.03 15.06 3.29
N LEU A 225 -10.46 14.45 4.39
CA LEU A 225 -10.80 13.03 4.45
C LEU A 225 -11.93 12.63 3.49
N PRO A 226 -13.00 13.44 3.26
CA PRO A 226 -14.02 13.14 2.25
C PRO A 226 -13.44 13.00 0.84
N GLN A 227 -12.48 13.85 0.46
CA GLN A 227 -11.84 13.83 -0.85
C GLN A 227 -10.98 12.57 -1.01
N ILE A 228 -10.25 12.17 0.03
CA ILE A 228 -9.47 10.91 0.00
C ILE A 228 -10.40 9.71 -0.05
N ASN A 229 -11.46 9.68 0.76
CA ASN A 229 -12.45 8.60 0.71
C ASN A 229 -13.10 8.52 -0.67
N LYS A 230 -13.39 9.66 -1.28
CA LYS A 230 -13.94 9.72 -2.64
C LYS A 230 -12.94 9.22 -3.67
N PHE A 231 -11.66 9.56 -3.53
CA PHE A 231 -10.61 9.03 -4.37
C PHE A 231 -10.53 7.50 -4.27
N ILE A 232 -10.57 6.96 -3.05
CA ILE A 232 -10.60 5.50 -2.80
C ILE A 232 -11.82 4.87 -3.47
N GLU A 233 -13.01 5.45 -3.32
CA GLU A 233 -14.20 4.95 -3.99
C GLU A 233 -14.06 4.92 -5.52
N ILE A 234 -13.46 5.96 -6.11
CA ILE A 234 -13.29 6.08 -7.56
C ILE A 234 -12.31 5.03 -8.08
N PHE A 235 -11.11 4.92 -7.51
CA PHE A 235 -10.17 3.93 -8.02
C PHE A 235 -10.53 2.50 -7.60
N SER A 236 -11.31 2.27 -6.55
CA SER A 236 -11.72 0.90 -6.17
C SER A 236 -12.82 0.35 -7.08
N ASP A 237 -13.61 1.20 -7.76
CA ASP A 237 -14.64 0.76 -8.71
C ASP A 237 -14.06 0.66 -10.13
N SER A 238 -14.06 -0.56 -10.68
CA SER A 238 -13.54 -0.87 -12.02
C SER A 238 -14.28 -0.19 -13.17
N LYS A 239 -15.40 0.47 -12.91
CA LYS A 239 -16.16 1.24 -13.92
C LYS A 239 -15.47 2.54 -14.29
N TYR A 240 -14.69 3.14 -13.40
CA TYR A 240 -14.00 4.38 -13.69
C TYR A 240 -12.79 4.11 -14.58
N SER A 241 -12.69 4.92 -15.64
CA SER A 241 -11.57 4.94 -16.57
C SER A 241 -10.40 5.78 -16.02
N GLU A 242 -9.22 5.58 -16.59
CA GLU A 242 -8.01 6.35 -16.23
C GLU A 242 -8.23 7.87 -16.36
N PRO A 243 -8.84 8.41 -17.44
CA PRO A 243 -9.17 9.84 -17.51
C PRO A 243 -10.14 10.34 -16.44
N GLU A 244 -11.06 9.50 -15.94
CA GLU A 244 -11.95 9.90 -14.84
C GLU A 244 -11.20 9.98 -13.51
N ILE A 245 -10.26 9.05 -13.29
CA ILE A 245 -9.37 9.05 -12.11
C ILE A 245 -8.46 10.28 -12.13
N THR A 246 -7.77 10.53 -13.25
CA THR A 246 -6.88 11.70 -13.37
C THR A 246 -7.67 13.01 -13.40
N GLY A 247 -8.86 13.02 -14.00
CA GLY A 247 -9.79 14.15 -13.96
C GLY A 247 -10.16 14.55 -12.53
N PHE A 248 -10.52 13.59 -11.68
CA PHE A 248 -10.77 13.84 -10.26
C PHE A 248 -9.55 14.43 -9.54
N LEU A 249 -8.35 13.89 -9.78
CA LEU A 249 -7.10 14.38 -9.17
C LEU A 249 -6.68 15.76 -9.67
N ALA A 250 -7.09 16.14 -10.88
CA ALA A 250 -6.80 17.44 -11.48
C ALA A 250 -7.64 18.59 -10.89
N GLU A 251 -8.74 18.29 -10.19
CA GLU A 251 -9.54 19.33 -9.51
C GLU A 251 -8.72 20.03 -8.41
N GLU A 252 -8.78 21.36 -8.35
CA GLU A 252 -7.97 22.18 -7.42
C GLU A 252 -8.09 21.73 -5.96
N GLU A 253 -9.29 21.33 -5.55
CA GLU A 253 -9.55 20.87 -4.19
C GLU A 253 -8.94 19.51 -3.86
N ASN A 254 -8.60 18.70 -4.88
CA ASN A 254 -8.07 17.34 -4.81
C ASN A 254 -6.56 17.27 -5.11
N LYS A 255 -5.97 18.30 -5.76
CA LYS A 255 -4.52 18.40 -6.03
C LYS A 255 -3.64 18.23 -4.80
N PHE A 256 -4.16 18.45 -3.58
CA PHE A 256 -3.42 18.16 -2.36
C PHE A 256 -2.99 16.69 -2.23
N ILE A 257 -3.75 15.74 -2.80
CA ILE A 257 -3.42 14.31 -2.78
C ILE A 257 -2.06 14.10 -3.44
N LEU A 258 -1.87 14.65 -4.65
CA LEU A 258 -0.60 14.54 -5.37
C LEU A 258 0.51 15.37 -4.72
N ARG A 259 0.21 16.58 -4.22
CA ARG A 259 1.21 17.39 -3.49
C ARG A 259 1.76 16.65 -2.29
N MET A 260 0.89 16.03 -1.49
CA MET A 260 1.30 15.27 -0.32
C MET A 260 2.03 13.99 -0.71
N ALA A 261 1.47 13.19 -1.63
CA ALA A 261 2.07 11.92 -2.05
C ALA A 261 3.49 12.08 -2.62
N PHE A 262 3.70 13.14 -3.39
CA PHE A 262 4.94 13.38 -4.14
C PHE A 262 5.74 14.57 -3.62
N MET A 263 5.48 15.03 -2.39
CA MET A 263 6.15 16.18 -1.76
C MET A 263 6.28 17.41 -2.69
N GLY A 264 5.22 17.70 -3.43
CA GLY A 264 5.15 18.81 -4.37
C GLY A 264 4.64 20.09 -3.74
N THR A 265 5.11 21.22 -4.25
CA THR A 265 4.54 22.55 -3.96
C THR A 265 3.33 22.83 -4.86
N ASP A 266 3.39 22.42 -6.13
CA ASP A 266 2.36 22.67 -7.14
C ASP A 266 2.17 21.46 -8.06
N ILE A 267 0.97 21.37 -8.65
CA ILE A 267 0.56 20.30 -9.56
C ILE A 267 0.06 20.90 -10.86
N TYR A 268 0.65 20.45 -11.97
CA TYR A 268 0.26 20.84 -13.32
C TYR A 268 -0.23 19.59 -14.06
N ASN A 269 -1.49 19.58 -14.46
CA ASN A 269 -2.14 18.45 -15.12
C ASN A 269 -2.13 18.61 -16.65
N GLU A 270 -1.91 17.50 -17.35
CA GLU A 270 -2.06 17.35 -18.80
C GLU A 270 -1.31 18.37 -19.70
N VAL A 271 -0.12 18.78 -19.26
CA VAL A 271 0.73 19.76 -19.96
C VAL A 271 1.26 19.19 -21.28
N ILE A 272 1.22 19.98 -22.35
CA ILE A 272 1.67 19.56 -23.69
C ILE A 272 3.18 19.80 -23.85
N CYS A 273 3.91 18.75 -24.17
CA CYS A 273 5.35 18.76 -24.45
C CYS A 273 5.59 18.71 -25.97
N LYS A 274 5.87 19.87 -26.58
CA LYS A 274 6.10 20.01 -28.03
C LYS A 274 7.56 19.82 -28.41
N TRP A 275 7.85 18.94 -29.36
CA TRP A 275 9.21 18.73 -29.85
C TRP A 275 9.72 19.96 -30.61
N GLN A 276 10.88 20.47 -30.22
CA GLN A 276 11.50 21.66 -30.81
C GLN A 276 12.59 21.31 -31.82
N SER A 277 13.31 20.22 -31.60
CA SER A 277 14.39 19.77 -32.48
C SER A 277 13.97 18.69 -33.47
N GLU A 278 12.77 18.12 -33.33
CA GLU A 278 12.29 16.99 -34.13
C GLU A 278 10.82 17.14 -34.53
N LYS A 279 10.42 16.51 -35.64
CA LYS A 279 9.01 16.41 -36.05
C LYS A 279 8.42 15.10 -35.55
N LYS A 280 7.83 15.13 -34.37
CA LYS A 280 7.15 14.00 -33.70
C LYS A 280 5.83 14.47 -33.13
N GLU A 281 4.95 13.52 -32.80
CA GLU A 281 3.73 13.82 -32.04
C GLU A 281 4.07 14.39 -30.67
N ASP A 282 3.29 15.38 -30.25
CA ASP A 282 3.41 16.01 -28.94
C ASP A 282 3.16 14.99 -27.83
N LEU A 283 3.89 15.12 -26.73
CA LEU A 283 3.71 14.27 -25.55
C LEU A 283 2.79 14.96 -24.55
N ARG A 284 2.04 14.19 -23.77
CA ARG A 284 1.11 14.69 -22.75
C ARG A 284 1.15 13.80 -21.51
N PRO A 285 2.07 14.06 -20.56
CA PRO A 285 2.05 13.39 -19.26
C PRO A 285 0.80 13.76 -18.46
N ASP A 286 0.33 12.86 -17.60
CA ASP A 286 -0.85 13.14 -16.77
C ASP A 286 -0.61 14.30 -15.80
N PHE A 287 0.52 14.28 -15.07
CA PHE A 287 0.87 15.35 -14.13
C PHE A 287 2.37 15.64 -14.08
N PHE A 288 2.67 16.92 -13.80
CA PHE A 288 3.94 17.38 -13.27
C PHE A 288 3.78 17.79 -11.82
N VAL A 289 4.69 17.33 -10.97
CA VAL A 289 4.78 17.70 -9.56
C VAL A 289 5.99 18.59 -9.36
N LYS A 290 5.77 19.89 -9.16
CA LYS A 290 6.86 20.82 -8.89
C LYS A 290 7.32 20.69 -7.45
N ARG A 291 8.62 20.51 -7.24
CA ARG A 291 9.26 20.43 -5.93
C ARG A 291 9.70 21.82 -5.46
N ALA A 292 10.04 21.93 -4.18
CA ALA A 292 10.48 23.19 -3.56
C ALA A 292 11.76 23.78 -4.19
N ASN A 293 12.60 22.96 -4.83
CA ASN A 293 13.79 23.40 -5.55
C ASN A 293 13.48 24.02 -6.94
N GLY A 294 12.20 24.08 -7.35
CA GLY A 294 11.75 24.64 -8.62
C GLY A 294 11.78 23.68 -9.81
N TYR A 295 12.26 22.45 -9.63
CA TYR A 295 12.21 21.38 -10.62
C TYR A 295 10.94 20.54 -10.45
N ALA A 296 10.42 19.99 -11.54
CA ALA A 296 9.26 19.11 -11.50
C ALA A 296 9.59 17.67 -11.90
N ASP A 297 8.96 16.74 -11.19
CA ASP A 297 8.91 15.32 -11.50
C ASP A 297 7.62 15.00 -12.28
N ILE A 298 7.57 13.83 -12.92
CA ILE A 298 6.46 13.41 -13.76
C ILE A 298 5.71 12.27 -13.09
N VAL A 299 4.38 12.36 -13.07
CA VAL A 299 3.50 11.28 -12.57
C VAL A 299 2.58 10.86 -13.70
N GLU A 300 2.63 9.58 -14.03
CA GLU A 300 1.76 8.92 -15.01
C GLU A 300 0.88 7.91 -14.28
N PHE A 301 -0.40 7.90 -14.59
CA PHE A 301 -1.38 6.97 -14.03
C PHE A 301 -1.70 5.88 -15.03
N LYS A 302 -1.93 4.68 -14.51
CA LYS A 302 -2.56 3.56 -15.23
C LYS A 302 -3.64 2.96 -14.34
N LEU A 303 -4.52 2.15 -14.91
CA LEU A 303 -5.62 1.55 -14.15
C LEU A 303 -5.11 0.66 -12.99
N GLN A 304 -5.92 0.61 -11.94
CA GLN A 304 -5.71 -0.22 -10.76
C GLN A 304 -5.83 -1.71 -11.05
N ASN A 305 -6.59 -2.10 -12.08
CA ASN A 305 -6.77 -3.49 -12.46
C ASN A 305 -5.81 -3.83 -13.59
N VAL A 306 -4.65 -4.38 -13.23
CA VAL A 306 -3.69 -4.89 -14.22
C VAL A 306 -4.29 -6.17 -14.83
N ARG A 307 -4.43 -6.21 -16.16
CA ARG A 307 -5.12 -7.33 -16.85
C ARG A 307 -4.26 -8.59 -16.88
N SER A 308 -2.95 -8.41 -16.94
CA SER A 308 -1.97 -9.50 -16.92
C SER A 308 -1.35 -9.68 -15.55
N LYS A 309 -0.66 -10.81 -15.34
CA LYS A 309 0.29 -10.93 -14.22
C LYS A 309 1.31 -9.81 -14.34
N THR A 310 1.63 -9.15 -13.23
CA THR A 310 2.57 -8.02 -13.17
C THR A 310 4.02 -8.46 -13.41
N ILE A 311 4.38 -9.64 -12.91
CA ILE A 311 5.68 -10.30 -13.10
C ILE A 311 5.47 -11.62 -13.86
N VAL A 312 6.34 -11.87 -14.83
CA VAL A 312 6.38 -13.09 -15.64
C VAL A 312 7.82 -13.59 -15.77
N GLY A 313 8.01 -14.88 -16.05
CA GLY A 313 9.33 -15.47 -16.16
C GLY A 313 9.39 -16.87 -15.56
N ARG A 314 10.60 -17.45 -15.59
CA ARG A 314 10.95 -18.67 -14.83
C ARG A 314 11.89 -18.25 -13.71
N ALA A 315 11.94 -19.04 -12.64
CA ALA A 315 12.88 -18.91 -11.51
C ALA A 315 14.25 -18.32 -11.92
N ASN A 316 14.63 -17.19 -11.32
CA ASN A 316 15.87 -16.42 -11.57
C ASN A 316 15.95 -15.73 -12.94
N ARG A 317 14.81 -15.53 -13.61
CA ARG A 317 14.65 -14.81 -14.90
C ARG A 317 13.32 -14.06 -14.94
N GLU A 318 12.83 -13.65 -13.78
CA GLU A 318 11.63 -12.85 -13.60
C GLU A 318 11.84 -11.46 -14.19
N HIS A 319 10.79 -10.93 -14.81
CA HIS A 319 10.76 -9.58 -15.33
C HIS A 319 9.33 -9.07 -15.34
N PHE A 320 9.18 -7.75 -15.45
CA PHE A 320 7.88 -7.14 -15.64
C PHE A 320 7.18 -7.68 -16.88
N SER A 321 5.86 -7.83 -16.81
CA SER A 321 5.07 -8.23 -17.97
C SER A 321 5.19 -7.24 -19.12
N SER A 322 4.80 -7.67 -20.32
CA SER A 322 4.80 -6.81 -21.50
C SER A 322 3.91 -5.57 -21.32
N GLU A 323 2.81 -5.71 -20.57
CA GLU A 323 1.90 -4.62 -20.22
C GLU A 323 2.64 -3.55 -19.40
N ILE A 324 3.27 -3.94 -18.29
CA ILE A 324 4.04 -3.03 -17.42
C ILE A 324 5.22 -2.41 -18.19
N ASN A 325 5.98 -3.21 -18.93
CA ASN A 325 7.10 -2.72 -19.74
C ASN A 325 6.67 -1.69 -20.80
N THR A 326 5.45 -1.80 -21.34
CA THR A 326 4.90 -0.82 -22.28
C THR A 326 4.69 0.52 -21.60
N TYR A 327 4.16 0.54 -20.37
CA TYR A 327 3.99 1.76 -19.58
C TYR A 327 5.33 2.38 -19.15
N ILE A 328 6.30 1.54 -18.78
CA ILE A 328 7.67 1.98 -18.52
C ILE A 328 8.28 2.64 -19.76
N ALA A 329 8.12 2.01 -20.94
CA ALA A 329 8.61 2.56 -22.20
C ALA A 329 7.91 3.87 -22.57
N GLN A 330 6.62 4.02 -22.27
CA GLN A 330 5.89 5.27 -22.47
C GLN A 330 6.51 6.40 -21.63
N THR A 331 6.73 6.18 -20.35
CA THR A 331 7.30 7.22 -19.46
C THR A 331 8.74 7.57 -19.82
N ARG A 332 9.53 6.65 -20.38
CA ARG A 332 10.88 6.94 -20.91
C ARG A 332 10.89 7.99 -22.01
N LYS A 333 9.82 8.11 -22.81
CA LYS A 333 9.71 9.14 -23.85
C LYS A 333 9.80 10.55 -23.27
N TYR A 334 9.30 10.74 -22.04
CA TYR A 334 9.38 12.03 -21.36
C TYR A 334 10.83 12.38 -20.96
N CYS A 335 11.62 11.42 -20.48
CA CYS A 335 13.05 11.66 -20.23
C CYS A 335 13.78 12.06 -21.51
N VAL A 336 13.57 11.32 -22.61
CA VAL A 336 14.19 11.64 -23.90
C VAL A 336 13.79 13.03 -24.38
N TYR A 337 12.53 13.43 -24.19
CA TYR A 337 12.07 14.78 -24.49
C TYR A 337 12.84 15.84 -23.69
N PHE A 338 13.00 15.64 -22.39
CA PHE A 338 13.68 16.57 -21.50
C PHE A 338 15.21 16.44 -21.51
N ASP A 339 15.81 15.50 -22.24
CA ASP A 339 17.25 15.45 -22.47
C ASP A 339 17.71 16.51 -23.49
N ASP A 340 16.82 16.91 -24.39
CA ASP A 340 17.07 17.98 -25.36
C ASP A 340 16.99 19.38 -24.70
N PRO A 341 18.08 20.18 -24.73
CA PRO A 341 18.08 21.54 -24.21
C PRO A 341 17.02 22.46 -24.84
N ASN A 342 16.72 22.31 -26.13
CA ASN A 342 15.75 23.15 -26.83
C ASN A 342 14.33 22.92 -26.30
N ASN A 343 13.98 21.65 -26.07
CA ASN A 343 12.70 21.27 -25.47
C ASN A 343 12.58 21.83 -24.05
N ARG A 344 13.64 21.70 -23.22
CA ARG A 344 13.66 22.25 -21.86
C ARG A 344 13.48 23.77 -21.84
N ASN A 345 14.22 24.50 -22.69
CA ASN A 345 14.14 25.95 -22.76
C ASN A 345 12.76 26.42 -23.23
N TRP A 346 12.17 25.73 -24.20
CA TRP A 346 10.81 26.01 -24.65
C TRP A 346 9.80 25.76 -23.52
N PHE A 347 9.90 24.61 -22.84
CA PHE A 347 9.01 24.23 -21.77
C PHE A 347 9.06 25.20 -20.58
N GLU A 348 10.26 25.59 -20.14
CA GLU A 348 10.42 26.57 -19.06
C GLU A 348 9.84 27.94 -19.44
N ARG A 349 10.01 28.38 -20.69
CA ARG A 349 9.44 29.64 -21.18
C ARG A 349 7.92 29.60 -21.25
N GLU A 350 7.34 28.48 -21.67
CA GLU A 350 5.90 28.33 -21.84
C GLU A 350 5.18 28.18 -20.49
N TYR A 351 5.73 27.38 -19.57
CA TYR A 351 5.03 26.96 -18.35
C TYR A 351 5.62 27.53 -17.05
N GLY A 352 6.80 28.15 -17.08
CA GLY A 352 7.38 28.87 -15.94
C GLY A 352 7.99 28.00 -14.84
N TYR A 353 8.29 26.74 -15.11
CA TYR A 353 9.02 25.84 -14.19
C TYR A 353 9.98 24.92 -14.93
N LYS A 354 10.93 24.36 -14.18
CA LYS A 354 12.05 23.58 -14.76
C LYS A 354 11.76 22.10 -14.72
N VAL A 355 12.22 21.39 -15.76
CA VAL A 355 12.25 19.93 -15.80
C VAL A 355 13.61 19.52 -16.33
N TYR A 356 14.34 18.73 -15.55
CA TYR A 356 15.66 18.22 -15.93
C TYR A 356 15.90 16.90 -15.22
N LYS A 357 16.12 15.83 -15.99
CA LYS A 357 16.22 14.46 -15.46
C LYS A 357 15.15 14.16 -14.40
N PRO A 358 13.87 14.38 -14.73
CA PRO A 358 12.79 14.23 -13.76
C PRO A 358 12.73 12.80 -13.25
N ARG A 359 12.36 12.62 -11.98
CA ARG A 359 11.88 11.30 -11.55
C ARG A 359 10.57 11.02 -12.26
N ARG A 360 10.40 9.76 -12.63
CA ARG A 360 9.16 9.28 -13.24
C ARG A 360 8.44 8.42 -12.22
N TYR A 361 7.24 8.80 -11.84
CA TYR A 361 6.34 7.98 -11.05
C TYR A 361 5.31 7.35 -11.98
N LEU A 362 5.15 6.04 -11.90
CA LEU A 362 4.07 5.33 -12.55
C LEU A 362 3.14 4.75 -11.47
N VAL A 363 1.96 5.33 -11.36
CA VAL A 363 0.92 4.89 -10.42
C VAL A 363 0.05 3.83 -11.09
N ILE A 364 0.13 2.60 -10.60
CA ILE A 364 -0.52 1.45 -11.25
C ILE A 364 -0.82 0.34 -10.24
N GLY A 365 -1.93 -0.37 -10.46
CA GLY A 365 -2.22 -1.58 -9.71
C GLY A 365 -2.63 -1.34 -8.25
N ARG A 366 -3.07 -2.41 -7.59
CA ARG A 366 -3.25 -2.49 -6.13
C ARG A 366 -2.00 -3.12 -5.51
N ARG A 367 -1.73 -2.87 -4.22
CA ARG A 367 -0.61 -3.52 -3.48
C ARG A 367 -0.58 -5.02 -3.66
N ASN A 368 -1.77 -5.60 -3.73
CA ASN A 368 -1.98 -7.03 -3.86
C ASN A 368 -1.53 -7.59 -5.21
N ASP A 369 -1.36 -6.76 -6.23
CA ASP A 369 -0.91 -7.18 -7.57
C ASP A 369 0.62 -7.34 -7.62
N PHE A 370 1.35 -6.87 -6.61
CA PHE A 370 2.80 -6.88 -6.56
C PHE A 370 3.23 -7.77 -5.39
N ALA A 371 3.62 -9.01 -5.72
CA ALA A 371 3.48 -10.16 -4.83
C ALA A 371 4.77 -10.63 -4.13
N SER A 372 5.95 -10.12 -4.46
CA SER A 372 7.21 -10.81 -4.10
C SER A 372 8.40 -9.87 -3.95
N ASP A 373 9.46 -10.35 -3.29
CA ASP A 373 10.78 -9.73 -3.25
C ASP A 373 11.34 -9.50 -4.68
N GLU A 374 10.93 -10.35 -5.63
CA GLU A 374 11.22 -10.19 -7.06
C GLU A 374 10.73 -8.84 -7.59
N TRP A 375 9.64 -8.28 -7.04
CA TRP A 375 9.20 -6.93 -7.38
C TRP A 375 10.22 -5.87 -6.94
N VAL A 376 10.77 -6.01 -5.73
CA VAL A 376 11.78 -5.09 -5.19
C VAL A 376 13.06 -5.18 -6.01
N GLU A 377 13.48 -6.40 -6.35
CA GLU A 377 14.65 -6.67 -7.19
C GLU A 377 14.49 -6.09 -8.60
N ILE A 378 13.42 -6.43 -9.32
CA ILE A 378 13.16 -5.92 -10.68
C ILE A 378 12.96 -4.39 -10.65
N LYS A 379 12.35 -3.82 -9.60
CA LYS A 379 12.23 -2.36 -9.45
C LYS A 379 13.60 -1.70 -9.27
N SER A 380 14.53 -2.35 -8.59
CA SER A 380 15.88 -1.81 -8.37
C SER A 380 16.68 -1.63 -9.67
N ASP A 381 16.33 -2.35 -10.74
CA ASP A 381 16.91 -2.17 -12.08
C ASP A 381 16.59 -0.80 -12.70
N TYR A 382 15.62 -0.06 -12.16
CA TYR A 382 15.18 1.23 -12.69
C TYR A 382 15.45 2.37 -11.70
N SER A 383 16.59 3.03 -11.86
CA SER A 383 17.02 4.11 -10.94
C SER A 383 16.25 5.44 -11.08
N ASP A 384 15.63 5.70 -12.24
CA ASP A 384 14.92 6.95 -12.55
C ASP A 384 13.39 6.78 -12.67
N LEU A 385 12.88 5.58 -12.34
CA LEU A 385 11.46 5.25 -12.35
C LEU A 385 11.05 4.68 -11.00
N GLU A 386 9.93 5.16 -10.49
CA GLU A 386 9.29 4.57 -9.33
C GLU A 386 7.88 4.07 -9.67
N LEU A 387 7.66 2.78 -9.43
CA LEU A 387 6.34 2.16 -9.47
C LEU A 387 5.66 2.31 -8.10
N ILE A 388 4.47 2.89 -8.08
CA ILE A 388 3.66 3.15 -6.89
C ILE A 388 2.27 2.55 -7.11
N THR A 389 1.71 1.90 -6.09
CA THR A 389 0.34 1.41 -6.16
C THR A 389 -0.66 2.47 -5.70
N TYR A 390 -1.92 2.36 -6.09
CA TYR A 390 -2.95 3.25 -5.56
C TYR A 390 -3.06 3.18 -4.03
N ASP A 391 -2.82 2.00 -3.44
CA ASP A 391 -2.78 1.82 -1.99
C ASP A 391 -1.62 2.58 -1.36
N ASP A 392 -0.42 2.53 -1.94
CA ASP A 392 0.76 3.21 -1.41
C ASP A 392 0.64 4.73 -1.52
N LEU A 393 0.03 5.23 -2.60
CA LEU A 393 -0.26 6.65 -2.78
C LEU A 393 -1.21 7.14 -1.68
N VAL A 394 -2.33 6.43 -1.46
CA VAL A 394 -3.29 6.77 -0.40
C VAL A 394 -2.67 6.66 0.98
N ASP A 395 -1.93 5.58 1.24
CA ASP A 395 -1.29 5.38 2.54
C ASP A 395 -0.30 6.51 2.82
N THR A 396 0.50 6.94 1.84
CA THR A 396 1.43 8.08 1.97
C THR A 396 0.72 9.38 2.31
N VAL A 397 -0.42 9.65 1.68
CA VAL A 397 -1.22 10.85 1.97
C VAL A 397 -1.85 10.75 3.36
N MET A 398 -2.49 9.63 3.65
CA MET A 398 -3.17 9.37 4.93
C MET A 398 -2.20 9.43 6.10
N SER A 399 -0.99 8.92 5.93
CA SER A 399 0.01 8.90 6.98
C SER A 399 0.37 10.33 7.44
N GLN A 400 0.51 11.29 6.51
CA GLN A 400 0.68 12.71 6.81
C GLN A 400 -0.54 13.36 7.49
N PHE A 401 -1.74 12.79 7.33
CA PHE A 401 -2.93 13.22 8.08
C PHE A 401 -2.98 12.63 9.50
N TYR A 402 -2.26 11.57 9.82
CA TYR A 402 -2.23 11.07 11.21
C TYR A 402 -0.99 11.51 11.98
N GLY A 403 0.03 11.97 11.27
CA GLY A 403 1.14 12.72 11.84
C GLY A 403 1.02 14.20 11.62
#